data_AF-A0A2V1DYJ0-F1
#
_entry.id   AF-A0A2V1DYJ0-F1
#
_cell.length_a   1.000
_cell.length_b   1.000
_cell.length_c   1.000
_cell.angle_alpha   90.00
_cell.angle_beta   90.00
_cell.angle_gamma   90.00
#
_symmetry.space_group_name_H-M   'P 1'
#
loop_
_entity.id
_entity.type
_entity.pdbx_description
1 polymer ?
#
loop_
_entity_poly.entity_id
_entity_poly.type
_entity_poly.pdbx_seq_one_letter_code
_entity_poly.pdbx_strand_id
1 'polypeptide(L)'
;MKENTMITQHLASYLVHHAFGMSKSVASEYFTKCGELAMHKASHEINHRLLLGPNSKGFASRFQVMLTRTIVEKRNSNIIGDSWEVDLLNFFHYDVAKVVVDAMFGKSLLRMSPNFLTDFWNFDAYLIAFMLRIPRFLVPEGFASRQRAVNAVRIW
;
A
#
# COMPACT_ATOMS: atom_id res chain seq x y z
N MET A 1 -3.19 -31.00 -11.92
CA MET A 1 -2.87 -29.62 -12.36
C MET A 1 -4.04 -28.64 -12.17
N LYS A 2 -5.27 -28.95 -12.63
CA LYS A 2 -6.44 -28.05 -12.52
C LYS A 2 -6.87 -27.72 -11.07
N GLU A 3 -6.66 -28.65 -10.14
CA GLU A 3 -7.06 -28.51 -8.74
C GLU A 3 -6.23 -27.44 -7.99
N ASN A 4 -4.92 -27.41 -8.21
CA ASN A 4 -4.04 -26.39 -7.61
C ASN A 4 -4.37 -24.98 -8.11
N THR A 5 -4.75 -24.84 -9.39
CA THR A 5 -5.17 -23.55 -9.96
C THR A 5 -6.47 -23.04 -9.34
N MET A 6 -7.37 -23.94 -8.96
CA MET A 6 -8.65 -23.58 -8.36
C MET A 6 -8.46 -23.11 -6.89
N ILE A 7 -7.52 -23.72 -6.15
CA ILE A 7 -7.18 -23.33 -4.78
C ILE A 7 -6.50 -21.95 -4.75
N THR A 8 -5.54 -21.67 -5.64
CA THR A 8 -4.89 -20.36 -5.73
C THR A 8 -5.87 -19.25 -6.09
N GLN A 9 -6.79 -19.50 -7.02
CA GLN A 9 -7.84 -18.55 -7.38
C GLN A 9 -8.78 -18.23 -6.21
N HIS A 10 -9.13 -19.24 -5.40
CA HIS A 10 -9.95 -19.02 -4.21
C HIS A 10 -9.22 -18.21 -3.12
N LEU A 11 -7.93 -18.44 -2.95
CA LEU A 11 -7.11 -17.69 -1.99
C LEU A 11 -6.88 -16.24 -2.45
N ALA A 12 -6.59 -16.04 -3.73
CA ALA A 12 -6.40 -14.71 -4.32
C ALA A 12 -7.71 -13.90 -4.34
N SER A 13 -8.84 -14.50 -4.71
CA SER A 13 -10.16 -13.87 -4.63
C SER A 13 -10.54 -13.48 -3.21
N TYR A 14 -10.25 -14.37 -2.26
CA TYR A 14 -10.44 -14.07 -0.86
C TYR A 14 -9.56 -12.90 -0.40
N LEU A 15 -8.26 -12.89 -0.72
CA LEU A 15 -7.34 -11.81 -0.38
C LEU A 15 -7.82 -10.46 -0.94
N VAL A 16 -8.19 -10.41 -2.22
CA VAL A 16 -8.60 -9.17 -2.86
C VAL A 16 -9.93 -8.65 -2.29
N HIS A 17 -10.88 -9.54 -1.99
CA HIS A 17 -12.13 -9.15 -1.34
C HIS A 17 -11.92 -8.75 0.14
N HIS A 18 -11.34 -9.64 0.94
CA HIS A 18 -11.27 -9.52 2.40
C HIS A 18 -10.09 -8.71 2.90
N ALA A 19 -8.95 -8.67 2.20
CA ALA A 19 -7.78 -7.87 2.58
C ALA A 19 -7.71 -6.52 1.85
N PHE A 20 -8.33 -6.35 0.68
CA PHE A 20 -8.29 -5.06 -0.06
C PHE A 20 -9.64 -4.37 -0.30
N GLY A 21 -10.76 -5.05 -0.06
CA GLY A 21 -12.06 -4.40 0.14
C GLY A 21 -12.82 -4.21 -1.15
N MET A 22 -12.40 -4.94 -2.19
CA MET A 22 -13.08 -5.09 -3.44
C MET A 22 -14.46 -5.72 -3.20
N SER A 23 -15.51 -5.35 -3.94
CA SER A 23 -16.82 -5.97 -3.75
C SER A 23 -16.77 -7.46 -4.17
N LYS A 24 -17.67 -8.30 -3.66
CA LYS A 24 -17.73 -9.72 -4.08
C LYS A 24 -17.99 -9.87 -5.58
N SER A 25 -18.80 -8.97 -6.16
CA SER A 25 -19.06 -8.96 -7.60
C SER A 25 -17.80 -8.61 -8.38
N VAL A 26 -17.06 -7.58 -7.97
CA VAL A 26 -15.82 -7.17 -8.64
C VAL A 26 -14.73 -8.20 -8.41
N ALA A 27 -14.56 -8.76 -7.21
CA ALA A 27 -13.62 -9.84 -6.94
C ALA A 27 -13.98 -11.13 -7.70
N SER A 28 -15.26 -11.49 -7.78
CA SER A 28 -15.70 -12.63 -8.61
C SER A 28 -15.42 -12.37 -10.09
N GLU A 29 -15.74 -11.17 -10.60
CA GLU A 29 -15.42 -10.75 -11.96
C GLU A 29 -13.89 -10.71 -12.21
N TYR A 30 -13.11 -10.31 -11.19
CA TYR A 30 -11.64 -10.23 -11.17
C TYR A 30 -11.00 -11.57 -11.54
N PHE A 31 -11.51 -12.66 -10.96
CA PHE A 31 -10.97 -14.01 -11.16
C PHE A 31 -11.72 -14.80 -12.26
N THR A 32 -12.97 -14.46 -12.55
CA THR A 32 -13.81 -15.20 -13.52
C THR A 32 -13.72 -14.65 -14.96
N LYS A 33 -13.67 -13.33 -15.16
CA LYS A 33 -13.67 -12.71 -16.51
C LYS A 33 -12.27 -12.48 -17.09
N CYS A 34 -11.32 -12.08 -16.26
CA CYS A 34 -9.94 -11.88 -16.72
C CYS A 34 -9.15 -13.20 -16.74
N GLY A 35 -9.53 -14.18 -15.92
CA GLY A 35 -8.58 -15.20 -15.50
C GLY A 35 -7.41 -14.56 -14.74
N GLU A 36 -6.81 -15.31 -13.83
CA GLU A 36 -5.64 -14.89 -13.02
C GLU A 36 -4.54 -14.24 -13.89
N LEU A 37 -4.43 -14.67 -15.15
CA LEU A 37 -3.45 -14.21 -16.12
C LEU A 37 -3.76 -12.84 -16.74
N ALA A 38 -5.01 -12.48 -17.09
CA ALA A 38 -5.24 -11.23 -17.85
C ALA A 38 -5.14 -9.98 -16.99
N MET A 39 -5.49 -10.05 -15.70
CA MET A 39 -5.29 -8.89 -14.81
C MET A 39 -3.92 -8.83 -14.18
N HIS A 40 -3.29 -9.98 -13.90
CA HIS A 40 -1.84 -9.99 -13.66
C HIS A 40 -1.11 -9.32 -14.84
N LYS A 41 -1.49 -9.64 -16.08
CA LYS A 41 -1.00 -8.95 -17.28
C LYS A 41 -1.35 -7.46 -17.29
N ALA A 42 -2.58 -7.06 -16.97
CA ALA A 42 -2.97 -5.65 -16.95
C ALA A 42 -2.24 -4.84 -15.87
N SER A 43 -2.15 -5.35 -14.63
CA SER A 43 -1.36 -4.72 -13.56
C SER A 43 0.12 -4.70 -13.89
N HIS A 44 0.65 -5.78 -14.46
CA HIS A 44 2.03 -5.84 -14.95
C HIS A 44 2.26 -4.80 -16.06
N GLU A 45 1.36 -4.68 -17.02
CA GLU A 45 1.43 -3.71 -18.12
C GLU A 45 1.33 -2.27 -17.60
N ILE A 46 0.41 -1.97 -16.67
CA ILE A 46 0.29 -0.66 -16.04
C ILE A 46 1.57 -0.31 -15.27
N ASN A 47 2.11 -1.26 -14.49
CA ASN A 47 3.36 -1.05 -13.77
C ASN A 47 4.52 -0.83 -14.74
N HIS A 48 4.64 -1.63 -15.80
CA HIS A 48 5.66 -1.43 -16.83
C HIS A 48 5.51 -0.08 -17.53
N ARG A 49 4.28 0.33 -17.83
CA ARG A 49 3.99 1.59 -18.50
C ARG A 49 4.27 2.80 -17.61
N LEU A 50 3.96 2.75 -16.33
CA LEU A 50 4.02 3.91 -15.43
C LEU A 50 5.30 3.97 -14.59
N LEU A 51 5.85 2.82 -14.23
CA LEU A 51 6.97 2.72 -13.28
C LEU A 51 8.31 2.37 -13.93
N LEU A 52 8.34 2.12 -15.25
CA LEU A 52 9.59 1.91 -15.99
C LEU A 52 9.87 3.00 -17.01
N GLY A 53 11.16 3.12 -17.35
CA GLY A 53 11.63 3.95 -18.44
C GLY A 53 11.32 5.45 -18.26
N PRO A 54 11.01 6.18 -19.33
CA PRO A 54 10.77 7.62 -19.28
C PRO A 54 9.58 8.03 -18.41
N ASN A 55 8.58 7.15 -18.25
CA ASN A 55 7.34 7.47 -17.57
C ASN A 55 7.49 7.52 -16.04
N SER A 56 8.49 6.83 -15.48
CA SER A 56 8.78 6.89 -14.05
C SER A 56 9.59 8.13 -13.65
N LYS A 57 10.15 8.89 -14.60
CA LYS A 57 10.98 10.08 -14.32
C LYS A 57 10.25 11.11 -13.46
N GLY A 58 8.95 11.31 -13.71
CA GLY A 58 8.14 12.23 -12.92
C GLY A 58 8.04 11.81 -11.46
N PHE A 59 7.77 10.53 -11.20
CA PHE A 59 7.76 9.97 -9.85
C PHE A 59 9.15 10.04 -9.21
N ALA A 60 10.19 9.56 -9.90
CA ALA A 60 11.57 9.51 -9.39
C ALA A 60 12.09 10.90 -9.01
N SER A 61 11.85 11.91 -9.86
CA SER A 61 12.22 13.30 -9.58
C SER A 61 11.52 13.85 -8.33
N ARG A 62 10.20 13.66 -8.22
CA ARG A 62 9.44 14.09 -7.02
C ARG A 62 9.94 13.37 -5.76
N PHE A 63 10.11 12.05 -5.84
CA PHE A 63 10.61 11.24 -4.73
C PHE A 63 11.99 11.71 -4.26
N GLN A 64 12.96 11.89 -5.17
CA GLN A 64 14.31 12.36 -4.84
C GLN A 64 14.31 13.74 -4.17
N VAL A 65 13.57 14.69 -4.73
CA VAL A 65 13.45 16.05 -4.16
C VAL A 65 12.85 16.01 -2.76
N MET A 66 11.76 15.26 -2.59
CA MET A 66 11.05 15.18 -1.31
C MET A 66 11.82 14.41 -0.25
N LEU A 67 12.51 13.32 -0.61
CA LEU A 67 13.35 12.55 0.30
C LEU A 67 14.55 13.38 0.77
N THR A 68 15.25 14.04 -0.17
CA THR A 68 16.38 14.91 0.16
C THR A 68 15.96 15.99 1.15
N ARG A 69 14.82 16.65 0.88
CA ARG A 69 14.28 17.66 1.79
C ARG A 69 14.00 17.09 3.18
N THR A 70 13.37 15.92 3.26
CA THR A 70 13.02 15.27 4.54
C THR A 70 14.26 14.93 5.36
N ILE A 71 15.32 14.43 4.73
CA ILE A 71 16.60 14.13 5.39
C ILE A 71 17.27 15.42 5.88
N VAL A 72 17.32 16.46 5.05
CA VAL A 72 17.90 17.76 5.42
C VAL A 72 17.14 18.41 6.58
N GLU A 73 15.80 18.39 6.55
CA GLU A 73 14.96 18.91 7.63
C GLU A 73 15.23 18.19 8.96
N LYS A 74 15.33 16.86 8.94
CA LYS A 74 15.63 16.06 10.15
C LYS A 74 17.06 16.22 10.67
N ARG A 75 18.02 16.44 9.78
CA ARG A 75 19.39 16.80 10.16
C ARG A 75 19.42 18.16 10.84
N ASN A 76 18.75 19.15 10.25
CA ASN A 76 18.72 20.53 10.78
C ASN A 76 17.97 20.64 12.11
N SER A 77 17.03 19.74 12.40
CA SER A 77 16.32 19.70 13.67
C SER A 77 17.05 18.91 14.77
N ASN A 78 18.30 18.47 14.54
CA ASN A 78 19.07 17.60 15.42
C ASN A 78 18.35 16.27 15.80
N ILE A 79 17.31 15.88 15.06
CA ILE A 79 16.67 14.55 15.19
C ILE A 79 17.63 13.48 14.68
N ILE A 80 18.41 13.80 13.65
CA ILE A 80 19.54 13.01 13.16
C ILE A 80 20.80 13.78 13.58
N GLY A 81 21.33 13.48 14.77
CA GLY A 81 22.58 14.07 15.26
C GLY A 81 23.83 13.53 14.53
N ASP A 82 25.01 13.77 15.09
CA ASP A 82 26.28 13.22 14.56
C ASP A 82 26.39 11.70 14.73
N SER A 83 25.64 11.12 15.68
CA SER A 83 25.42 9.67 15.82
C SER A 83 24.09 9.28 15.20
N TRP A 84 24.12 8.34 14.24
CA TRP A 84 22.93 7.78 13.59
C TRP A 84 22.14 6.84 14.52
N GLU A 85 21.68 7.32 15.67
CA GLU A 85 20.67 6.63 16.50
C GLU A 85 19.27 6.95 15.96
N VAL A 86 19.09 6.74 14.65
CA VAL A 86 17.78 6.87 14.02
C VAL A 86 17.12 5.51 14.11
N ASP A 87 15.90 5.48 14.63
CA ASP A 87 15.03 4.33 14.44
C ASP A 87 14.72 4.20 12.94
N LEU A 88 15.51 3.38 12.28
CA LEU A 88 15.47 3.20 10.84
C LEU A 88 14.11 2.66 10.41
N LEU A 89 13.47 1.82 11.22
CA LEU A 89 12.16 1.28 10.93
C LEU A 89 11.11 2.38 10.93
N ASN A 90 11.11 3.24 11.96
CA ASN A 90 10.21 4.40 12.01
C ASN A 90 10.49 5.40 10.89
N PHE A 91 11.75 5.62 10.53
CA PHE A 91 12.11 6.46 9.38
C PHE A 91 11.51 5.92 8.08
N PHE A 92 11.63 4.61 7.82
CA PHE A 92 11.03 4.00 6.63
C PHE A 92 9.49 4.05 6.67
N HIS A 93 8.89 3.68 7.80
CA HIS A 93 7.44 3.63 7.94
C HIS A 93 6.79 5.01 7.82
N TYR A 94 7.33 6.06 8.44
CA TYR A 94 6.60 7.32 8.51
C TYR A 94 7.16 8.40 7.59
N ASP A 95 8.48 8.46 7.40
CA ASP A 95 9.09 9.52 6.60
C ASP A 95 9.22 9.12 5.13
N VAL A 96 9.82 7.95 4.86
CA VAL A 96 9.97 7.46 3.49
C VAL A 96 8.60 7.11 2.89
N ALA A 97 7.72 6.43 3.63
CA ALA A 97 6.38 6.12 3.12
C ALA A 97 5.57 7.38 2.81
N LYS A 98 5.65 8.43 3.64
CA LYS A 98 5.05 9.73 3.35
C LYS A 98 5.56 10.32 2.04
N VAL A 99 6.87 10.30 1.84
CA VAL A 99 7.49 10.78 0.60
C VAL A 99 7.01 9.99 -0.61
N VAL A 100 6.92 8.66 -0.51
CA VAL A 100 6.40 7.80 -1.58
C VAL A 100 4.95 8.15 -1.89
N VAL A 101 4.09 8.22 -0.86
CA VAL A 101 2.67 8.54 -1.00
C VAL A 101 2.48 9.91 -1.66
N ASP A 102 3.15 10.95 -1.17
CA ASP A 102 3.06 12.28 -1.77
C ASP A 102 3.63 12.32 -3.21
N ALA A 103 4.68 11.56 -3.50
CA ALA A 103 5.26 11.49 -4.84
C ALA A 103 4.34 10.76 -5.84
N MET A 104 3.59 9.76 -5.39
CA MET A 104 2.66 8.98 -6.22
C MET A 104 1.30 9.66 -6.38
N PHE A 105 0.70 10.10 -5.27
CA PHE A 105 -0.70 10.55 -5.20
C PHE A 105 -0.85 12.07 -5.06
N GLY A 106 0.27 12.79 -4.94
CA GLY A 106 0.28 14.19 -4.55
C GLY A 106 -0.01 14.37 -3.06
N LYS A 107 -0.01 15.63 -2.61
CA LYS A 107 -0.16 15.98 -1.18
C LYS A 107 -1.60 15.90 -0.66
N SER A 108 -2.57 15.61 -1.52
CA SER A 108 -3.99 15.70 -1.15
C SER A 108 -4.42 14.55 -0.24
N LEU A 109 -3.95 13.32 -0.48
CA LEU A 109 -4.33 12.15 0.31
C LEU A 109 -3.97 12.33 1.79
N LEU A 110 -2.71 12.69 2.08
CA LEU A 110 -2.26 12.89 3.46
C LEU A 110 -2.79 14.20 4.08
N ARG A 111 -3.25 15.16 3.27
CA ARG A 111 -3.93 16.36 3.77
C ARG A 111 -5.37 16.06 4.19
N MET A 112 -6.08 15.24 3.43
CA MET A 112 -7.46 14.85 3.71
C MET A 112 -7.55 13.76 4.77
N SER A 113 -6.55 12.88 4.83
CA SER A 113 -6.46 11.78 5.78
C SER A 113 -5.08 11.75 6.46
N PRO A 114 -4.84 12.63 7.46
CA PRO A 114 -3.53 12.73 8.13
C PRO A 114 -3.07 11.42 8.80
N ASN A 115 -4.02 10.59 9.23
CA ASN A 115 -3.74 9.31 9.89
C ASN A 115 -3.57 8.14 8.90
N PHE A 116 -3.61 8.38 7.60
CA PHE A 116 -3.57 7.33 6.57
C PHE A 116 -2.38 6.38 6.74
N LEU A 117 -1.17 6.89 6.97
CA LEU A 117 0.02 6.05 7.12
C LEU A 117 -0.04 5.20 8.38
N THR A 118 -0.55 5.74 9.49
CA THR A 118 -0.75 4.98 10.72
C THR A 118 -1.75 3.85 10.50
N ASP A 119 -2.89 4.15 9.85
CA ASP A 119 -3.90 3.15 9.51
C ASP A 119 -3.37 2.10 8.53
N PHE A 120 -2.52 2.50 7.57
CA PHE A 120 -1.88 1.61 6.62
C PHE A 120 -0.92 0.63 7.32
N TRP A 121 0.00 1.12 8.16
CA TRP A 121 0.95 0.27 8.86
C TRP A 121 0.31 -0.60 9.94
N ASN A 122 -0.74 -0.09 10.61
CA ASN A 122 -1.55 -0.92 11.49
C ASN A 122 -2.21 -2.05 10.71
N PHE A 123 -2.79 -1.77 9.54
CA PHE A 123 -3.34 -2.81 8.66
C PHE A 123 -2.26 -3.83 8.24
N ASP A 124 -1.09 -3.37 7.82
CA ASP A 124 0.04 -4.21 7.38
C ASP A 124 0.51 -5.16 8.50
N ALA A 125 0.58 -4.69 9.74
CA ALA A 125 0.90 -5.51 10.90
C ALA A 125 -0.07 -6.70 11.11
N TYR A 126 -1.31 -6.60 10.60
CA TYR A 126 -2.30 -7.68 10.63
C TYR A 126 -2.40 -8.46 9.31
N LEU A 127 -1.54 -8.22 8.32
CA LEU A 127 -1.64 -8.84 6.99
C LEU A 127 -1.65 -10.38 7.08
N ILE A 128 -0.84 -10.96 7.97
CA ILE A 128 -0.83 -12.41 8.24
C ILE A 128 -2.19 -12.90 8.77
N ALA A 129 -2.83 -12.16 9.66
CA ALA A 129 -4.16 -12.51 10.16
C ALA A 129 -5.21 -12.48 9.03
N PHE A 130 -5.12 -11.54 8.09
CA PHE A 130 -5.98 -11.53 6.90
C PHE A 130 -5.71 -12.72 5.98
N MET A 131 -4.43 -13.06 5.75
CA MET A 131 -4.04 -14.23 4.95
C MET A 131 -4.57 -15.53 5.56
N LEU A 132 -4.51 -15.65 6.88
CA LEU A 132 -5.04 -16.79 7.65
C LEU A 132 -6.55 -16.76 7.87
N ARG A 133 -7.25 -15.77 7.29
CA ARG A 133 -8.72 -15.63 7.35
C ARG A 133 -9.27 -15.47 8.78
N ILE A 134 -8.48 -14.85 9.67
CA ILE A 134 -8.88 -14.66 11.06
C ILE A 134 -10.16 -13.78 11.11
N PRO A 135 -11.22 -14.22 11.82
CA PRO A 135 -12.46 -13.47 11.93
C PRO A 135 -12.29 -12.08 12.54
N ARG A 136 -13.14 -11.14 12.10
CA ARG A 136 -13.12 -9.72 12.54
C ARG A 136 -13.15 -9.55 14.05
N PHE A 137 -13.89 -10.38 14.79
CA PHE A 137 -13.99 -10.24 16.24
C PHE A 137 -12.70 -10.62 16.98
N LEU A 138 -11.77 -11.37 16.35
CA LEU A 138 -10.46 -11.70 16.93
C LEU A 138 -9.38 -10.65 16.61
N VAL A 139 -9.51 -9.95 15.48
CA VAL A 139 -8.58 -8.88 15.06
C VAL A 139 -9.32 -7.58 14.70
N PRO A 140 -10.14 -7.03 15.63
CA PRO A 140 -11.02 -5.90 15.31
C PRO A 140 -10.26 -4.66 14.85
N GLU A 141 -9.09 -4.39 15.43
CA GLU A 141 -8.27 -3.23 15.07
C GLU A 141 -7.69 -3.33 13.65
N GLY A 142 -7.25 -4.52 13.23
CA GLY A 142 -6.76 -4.73 11.86
C GLY A 142 -7.84 -4.41 10.82
N PHE A 143 -9.08 -4.87 11.06
CA PHE A 143 -10.21 -4.56 10.18
C PHE A 143 -10.59 -3.07 10.23
N ALA A 144 -10.52 -2.42 11.39
CA ALA A 144 -10.84 -1.00 11.54
C ALA A 144 -9.81 -0.11 10.83
N SER A 145 -8.52 -0.32 11.08
CA SER A 145 -7.41 0.36 10.42
C SER A 145 -7.48 0.22 8.90
N ARG A 146 -7.71 -0.99 8.40
CA ARG A 146 -7.92 -1.26 6.98
C ARG A 146 -9.12 -0.48 6.42
N GLN A 147 -10.25 -0.47 7.12
CA GLN A 147 -11.45 0.22 6.65
C GLN A 147 -11.23 1.73 6.57
N ARG A 148 -10.48 2.32 7.51
CA ARG A 148 -10.09 3.74 7.48
C ARG A 148 -9.13 4.02 6.32
N ALA A 149 -8.11 3.19 6.11
CA ALA A 149 -7.17 3.34 5.00
C ALA A 149 -7.85 3.23 3.63
N VAL A 150 -8.73 2.25 3.43
CA VAL A 150 -9.52 2.12 2.18
C VAL A 150 -10.45 3.31 1.99
N ASN A 151 -11.06 3.82 3.06
CA ASN A 151 -11.93 4.99 2.97
C ASN A 151 -11.16 6.26 2.60
N ALA A 152 -9.94 6.44 3.13
CA ALA A 152 -9.07 7.56 2.77
C ALA A 152 -8.76 7.58 1.26
N VAL A 153 -8.45 6.42 0.68
CA VAL A 153 -8.19 6.30 -0.78
C VAL A 153 -9.45 6.51 -1.62
N ARG A 154 -10.64 6.19 -1.10
CA ARG A 154 -11.91 6.45 -1.80
C ARG A 154 -12.33 7.92 -1.79
N ILE A 155 -11.93 8.65 -0.75
CA ILE A 155 -12.24 10.06 -0.57
C ILE A 155 -11.32 10.94 -1.43
N TRP A 156 -10.05 10.54 -1.56
CA TRP A 156 -9.07 11.17 -2.45
C TRP A 156 -9.42 10.94 -3.93
#